data_AF-W2YRR1-F1
#
_entry.id   AF-W2YRR1-F1
#
_cell.length_a   1.000
_cell.length_b   1.000
_cell.length_c   1.000
_cell.angle_alpha   90.00
_cell.angle_beta   90.00
_cell.angle_gamma   90.00
#
_symmetry.space_group_name_H-M   'P 1'
#
loop_
_entity.id
_entity.type
_entity.pdbx_description
1 polymer ?
#
loop_
_entity_poly.entity_id
_entity_poly.type
_entity_poly.pdbx_seq_one_letter_code
_entity_poly.pdbx_strand_id
1 'polypeptide(L)'
;KIWLDYSLDFKKANPRANTVPVIDTLTAHYRDGNLLRIIKEAKEVSATRGWATYYERALVAKWLKNEKTPASISRLLGRQVTPDDAFTLLKVDMGTDNIFARREFNAWVSYANVFRRENPDIASKPVIETLLAHYGDRALSRMIEIAKKTSTTKVSAAYFEKALFSKWVEDGKTSAYISKILDRSVTPDDAFTLLALDKAGGNILSRQEYSTWLTYANMYKRENPNIPTKSVIDTLMTYYSNEALSQVIKNVKKTAVTKTKPTYYENALLDKWAASGKAPAYAVNMLGTSKADQKRLMSIYLEKIKSTASD
;
A
#
# COMPACT_ATOMS: atom_id res chain seq x y z
N LYS A 1 -0.06 -34.89 -30.61
CA LYS A 1 0.51 -35.69 -29.49
C LYS A 1 2.02 -35.86 -29.64
N ILE A 2 2.52 -36.47 -30.72
CA ILE A 2 3.96 -36.72 -30.95
C ILE A 2 4.85 -35.48 -30.73
N TRP A 3 4.54 -34.34 -31.38
CA TRP A 3 5.30 -33.09 -31.19
C TRP A 3 5.28 -32.56 -29.75
N LEU A 4 4.16 -32.77 -29.06
CA LEU A 4 3.97 -32.33 -27.68
C LEU A 4 4.85 -33.13 -26.73
N ASP A 5 4.81 -34.45 -26.87
CA ASP A 5 5.59 -35.40 -26.09
C ASP A 5 7.08 -35.12 -26.33
N TYR A 6 7.50 -34.96 -27.59
CA TYR A 6 8.87 -34.55 -27.92
C TYR A 6 9.30 -33.25 -27.24
N SER A 7 8.48 -32.20 -27.29
CA SER A 7 8.83 -30.90 -26.70
C SER A 7 8.98 -30.98 -25.18
N LEU A 8 8.15 -31.79 -24.52
CA LEU A 8 8.19 -31.99 -23.06
C LEU A 8 9.37 -32.86 -22.65
N ASP A 9 9.59 -33.96 -23.36
CA ASP A 9 10.73 -34.87 -23.13
C ASP A 9 12.05 -34.14 -23.38
N PHE A 10 12.13 -33.33 -24.43
CA PHE A 10 13.31 -32.51 -24.70
C PHE A 10 13.61 -31.56 -23.55
N LYS A 11 12.60 -30.83 -23.03
CA LYS A 11 12.78 -29.91 -21.90
C LYS A 11 13.17 -30.65 -20.61
N LYS A 12 12.59 -31.82 -20.37
CA LYS A 12 12.90 -32.65 -19.20
C LYS A 12 14.33 -33.20 -19.27
N ALA A 13 14.76 -33.66 -20.44
CA ALA A 13 16.11 -34.15 -20.68
C ALA A 13 17.17 -33.03 -20.69
N ASN A 14 16.78 -31.80 -21.03
CA ASN A 14 17.68 -30.67 -21.14
C ASN A 14 17.21 -29.46 -20.28
N PRO A 15 17.23 -29.54 -18.93
CA PRO A 15 16.67 -28.49 -18.08
C PRO A 15 17.35 -27.12 -18.21
N ARG A 16 18.60 -27.09 -18.68
CA ARG A 16 19.39 -25.86 -18.90
C ARG A 16 19.31 -25.33 -20.33
N ALA A 17 18.72 -26.08 -21.26
CA ALA A 17 18.58 -25.61 -22.64
C ALA A 17 17.56 -24.46 -22.70
N ASN A 18 17.89 -23.42 -23.47
CA ASN A 18 16.99 -22.30 -23.70
C ASN A 18 15.88 -22.70 -24.69
N THR A 19 14.88 -23.41 -24.19
CA THR A 19 13.73 -23.87 -24.99
C THR A 19 12.59 -22.86 -24.94
N VAL A 20 11.97 -22.60 -26.08
CA VAL A 20 10.71 -21.85 -26.15
C VAL A 20 9.59 -22.72 -25.53
N PRO A 21 8.82 -22.20 -24.55
CA PRO A 21 7.64 -22.89 -24.03
C PRO A 21 6.66 -23.24 -25.16
N VAL A 22 6.09 -24.45 -25.13
CA VAL A 22 5.09 -24.89 -26.12
C VAL A 22 3.97 -23.86 -26.33
N ILE A 23 3.52 -23.21 -25.25
CA ILE A 23 2.47 -22.18 -25.34
C ILE A 23 2.91 -20.98 -26.17
N ASP A 24 4.19 -20.62 -26.14
CA ASP A 24 4.72 -19.51 -26.93
C ASP A 24 4.67 -19.84 -28.42
N THR A 25 5.07 -21.06 -28.79
CA THR A 25 4.92 -21.57 -30.16
C THR A 25 3.47 -21.56 -30.61
N LEU A 26 2.54 -22.05 -29.79
CA LEU A 26 1.11 -22.04 -30.13
C LEU A 26 0.59 -20.62 -30.34
N THR A 27 0.97 -19.67 -29.47
CA THR A 27 0.53 -18.26 -29.59
C THR A 27 1.19 -17.51 -30.75
N ALA A 28 2.29 -18.02 -31.31
CA ALA A 28 2.91 -17.46 -32.51
C ALA A 28 2.14 -17.84 -33.79
N HIS A 29 1.46 -19.00 -33.80
CA HIS A 29 0.75 -19.51 -34.97
C HIS A 29 -0.78 -19.36 -34.88
N TYR A 30 -1.33 -19.24 -33.66
CA TYR A 30 -2.76 -19.10 -33.43
C TYR A 30 -3.07 -17.83 -32.65
N ARG A 31 -4.04 -17.05 -33.16
CA ARG A 31 -4.63 -15.93 -32.40
C ARG A 31 -5.28 -16.46 -31.11
N ASP A 32 -5.22 -15.67 -30.04
CA ASP A 32 -5.74 -16.02 -28.70
C ASP A 32 -7.14 -16.65 -28.73
N GLY A 33 -8.10 -16.07 -29.48
CA GLY A 33 -9.46 -16.59 -29.57
C GLY A 33 -9.56 -17.94 -30.27
N ASN A 34 -8.79 -18.16 -31.34
CA ASN A 34 -8.75 -19.44 -32.06
C ASN A 34 -8.11 -20.53 -31.21
N LEU A 35 -6.99 -20.20 -30.55
CA LEU A 35 -6.30 -21.13 -29.65
C LEU A 35 -7.20 -21.52 -28.48
N LEU A 36 -7.93 -20.56 -27.90
CA LEU A 36 -8.86 -20.83 -26.81
C LEU A 36 -10.03 -21.71 -27.27
N ARG A 37 -10.56 -21.54 -28.48
CA ARG A 37 -11.59 -22.42 -29.03
C ARG A 37 -11.09 -23.87 -29.16
N ILE A 38 -9.90 -24.06 -29.72
CA ILE A 38 -9.26 -25.38 -29.82
C ILE A 38 -9.09 -26.01 -28.43
N ILE A 39 -8.63 -25.24 -27.45
CA ILE A 39 -8.46 -25.70 -26.07
C ILE A 39 -9.82 -26.09 -25.45
N LYS A 40 -10.88 -25.30 -25.65
CA LYS A 40 -12.23 -25.59 -25.15
C LYS A 40 -12.77 -26.91 -25.73
N GLU A 41 -12.69 -27.09 -27.04
CA GLU A 41 -13.09 -28.34 -27.71
C GLU A 41 -12.28 -29.55 -27.19
N ALA A 42 -10.97 -29.38 -26.99
CA ALA A 42 -10.11 -30.43 -26.44
C ALA A 42 -10.36 -30.76 -24.96
N LYS A 43 -11.02 -29.88 -24.18
CA LYS A 43 -11.40 -30.16 -22.78
C LYS A 43 -12.60 -31.09 -22.68
N GLU A 44 -13.47 -31.10 -23.69
CA GLU A 44 -14.65 -31.98 -23.74
C GLU A 44 -14.24 -33.44 -23.92
N VAL A 45 -13.16 -33.70 -24.65
CA VAL A 45 -12.64 -35.06 -24.89
C VAL A 45 -11.77 -35.53 -23.72
N SER A 46 -12.15 -36.66 -23.10
CA SER A 46 -11.47 -37.22 -21.91
C SER A 46 -9.97 -37.44 -22.11
N ALA A 47 -9.56 -37.94 -23.28
CA ALA A 47 -8.16 -38.23 -23.60
C ALA A 47 -7.27 -36.97 -23.69
N THR A 48 -7.83 -35.80 -23.98
CA THR A 48 -7.09 -34.54 -24.15
C THR A 48 -7.34 -33.52 -23.04
N ARG A 49 -8.31 -33.77 -22.16
CA ARG A 49 -8.74 -32.85 -21.09
C ARG A 49 -7.61 -32.38 -20.19
N GLY A 50 -6.70 -33.28 -19.79
CA GLY A 50 -5.55 -32.94 -18.95
C GLY A 50 -4.62 -31.95 -19.64
N TRP A 51 -4.25 -32.24 -20.88
CA TRP A 51 -3.40 -31.36 -21.70
C TRP A 51 -4.07 -30.01 -21.97
N ALA A 52 -5.34 -30.03 -22.36
CA ALA A 52 -6.08 -28.82 -22.66
C ALA A 52 -6.20 -27.90 -21.42
N THR A 53 -6.44 -28.47 -20.24
CA THR A 53 -6.41 -27.73 -18.97
C THR A 53 -5.04 -27.12 -18.69
N TYR A 54 -3.96 -27.87 -18.91
CA TYR A 54 -2.59 -27.36 -18.76
C TYR A 54 -2.31 -26.17 -19.70
N TYR A 55 -2.69 -26.28 -20.98
CA TYR A 55 -2.46 -25.21 -21.96
C TYR A 55 -3.34 -23.99 -21.75
N GLU A 56 -4.58 -24.16 -21.26
CA GLU A 56 -5.41 -23.03 -20.82
C GLU A 56 -4.68 -22.23 -19.72
N ARG A 57 -4.16 -22.92 -18.70
CA ARG A 57 -3.41 -22.28 -17.61
C ARG A 57 -2.14 -21.59 -18.11
N ALA A 58 -1.40 -22.24 -19.02
CA ALA A 58 -0.19 -21.67 -19.61
C ALA A 58 -0.49 -20.42 -20.45
N LEU A 59 -1.61 -20.44 -21.19
CA LEU A 59 -2.07 -19.30 -21.99
C LEU A 59 -2.43 -18.11 -21.10
N VAL A 60 -3.21 -18.35 -20.04
CA VAL A 60 -3.56 -17.29 -19.08
C VAL A 60 -2.32 -16.75 -18.37
N ALA A 61 -1.39 -17.62 -17.95
CA ALA A 61 -0.13 -17.18 -17.35
C ALA A 61 0.68 -16.28 -18.31
N LYS A 62 0.73 -16.61 -19.60
CA LYS A 62 1.36 -15.76 -20.62
C LYS A 62 0.65 -14.40 -20.75
N TRP A 63 -0.68 -14.40 -20.79
CA TRP A 63 -1.46 -13.16 -20.85
C TRP A 63 -1.23 -12.26 -19.65
N LEU A 64 -1.18 -12.84 -18.45
CA LEU A 64 -0.86 -12.13 -17.22
C LEU A 64 0.55 -11.52 -17.25
N LYS A 65 1.56 -12.29 -17.69
CA LYS A 65 2.94 -11.77 -17.85
C LYS A 65 3.03 -10.62 -18.87
N ASN A 66 2.17 -10.64 -19.87
CA ASN A 66 2.06 -9.59 -20.88
C ASN A 66 1.04 -8.51 -20.51
N GLU A 67 0.64 -8.45 -19.23
CA GLU A 67 -0.16 -7.37 -18.63
C GLU A 67 -1.52 -7.15 -19.32
N LYS A 68 -2.15 -8.20 -19.86
CA LYS A 68 -3.55 -8.11 -20.28
C LYS A 68 -4.43 -7.78 -19.06
N THR A 69 -5.40 -6.87 -19.26
CA THR A 69 -6.29 -6.46 -18.18
C THR A 69 -7.24 -7.58 -17.74
N PRO A 70 -7.70 -7.58 -16.48
CA PRO A 70 -8.75 -8.46 -15.99
C PRO A 70 -9.98 -8.50 -16.89
N ALA A 71 -10.48 -7.33 -17.33
CA ALA A 71 -11.61 -7.26 -18.26
C ALA A 71 -11.31 -7.99 -19.59
N SER A 72 -10.10 -7.84 -20.15
CA SER A 72 -9.73 -8.52 -21.39
C SER A 72 -9.61 -10.03 -21.20
N ILE A 73 -9.01 -10.50 -20.09
CA ILE A 73 -8.88 -11.93 -19.79
C ILE A 73 -10.28 -12.53 -19.57
N SER A 74 -11.13 -11.84 -18.81
CA SER A 74 -12.50 -12.26 -18.53
C SER A 74 -13.34 -12.39 -19.80
N ARG A 75 -13.26 -11.40 -20.70
CA ARG A 75 -13.93 -11.42 -22.01
C ARG A 75 -13.49 -12.59 -22.88
N LEU A 76 -12.18 -12.93 -22.89
CA LEU A 76 -11.67 -14.04 -23.68
C LEU A 76 -12.11 -15.38 -23.09
N LEU A 77 -11.93 -15.58 -21.78
CA LEU A 77 -12.23 -16.85 -21.12
C LEU A 77 -13.73 -17.11 -20.98
N GLY A 78 -14.53 -16.06 -20.81
CA GLY A 78 -15.93 -16.13 -20.39
C GLY A 78 -16.09 -16.32 -18.87
N ARG A 79 -15.03 -16.06 -18.09
CA ARG A 79 -15.02 -16.13 -16.62
C ARG A 79 -13.93 -15.24 -16.03
N GLN A 80 -14.10 -14.82 -14.80
CA GLN A 80 -13.07 -14.08 -14.06
C GLN A 80 -11.86 -14.97 -13.74
N VAL A 81 -10.70 -14.32 -13.66
CA VAL A 81 -9.47 -14.86 -13.07
C VAL A 81 -9.15 -13.97 -11.88
N THR A 82 -9.30 -14.52 -10.67
CA THR A 82 -9.12 -13.72 -9.45
C THR A 82 -7.64 -13.37 -9.25
N PRO A 83 -7.32 -12.37 -8.41
CA PRO A 83 -5.94 -12.10 -8.02
C PRO A 83 -5.22 -13.33 -7.42
N ASP A 84 -5.92 -14.17 -6.66
CA ASP A 84 -5.35 -15.38 -6.06
C ASP A 84 -5.08 -16.47 -7.13
N ASP A 85 -5.97 -16.61 -8.12
CA ASP A 85 -5.73 -17.47 -9.30
C ASP A 85 -4.49 -16.99 -10.06
N ALA A 86 -4.40 -15.68 -10.30
CA ALA A 86 -3.29 -15.06 -11.02
C ALA A 86 -1.96 -15.26 -10.27
N PHE A 87 -1.95 -15.13 -8.94
CA PHE A 87 -0.79 -15.39 -8.09
C PHE A 87 -0.25 -16.81 -8.30
N THR A 88 -1.16 -17.80 -8.28
CA THR A 88 -0.85 -19.22 -8.48
C THR A 88 -0.39 -19.50 -9.91
N LEU A 89 -1.06 -18.94 -10.91
CA LEU A 89 -0.72 -19.14 -12.33
C LEU A 89 0.64 -18.55 -12.69
N LEU A 90 1.00 -17.42 -12.07
CA LEU A 90 2.29 -16.77 -12.23
C LEU A 90 3.38 -17.39 -11.36
N LYS A 91 3.03 -18.31 -10.44
CA LYS A 91 3.97 -18.99 -9.53
C LYS A 91 4.80 -17.99 -8.73
N VAL A 92 4.13 -16.98 -8.21
CA VAL A 92 4.76 -15.86 -7.48
C VAL A 92 5.41 -16.33 -6.18
N ASP A 93 4.86 -17.37 -5.57
CA ASP A 93 5.36 -18.06 -4.37
C ASP A 93 6.57 -18.98 -4.60
N MET A 94 6.86 -19.35 -5.85
CA MET A 94 7.97 -20.27 -6.14
C MET A 94 9.30 -19.53 -6.26
N GLY A 95 10.30 -19.93 -5.47
CA GLY A 95 11.68 -19.42 -5.52
C GLY A 95 12.07 -18.66 -4.24
N THR A 96 13.35 -18.73 -3.86
CA THR A 96 13.89 -18.13 -2.63
C THR A 96 14.56 -16.77 -2.86
N ASP A 97 14.67 -16.33 -4.12
CA ASP A 97 15.31 -15.06 -4.48
C ASP A 97 14.39 -13.86 -4.19
N ASN A 98 14.94 -12.65 -4.25
CA ASN A 98 14.20 -11.40 -4.03
C ASN A 98 12.96 -11.30 -4.96
N ILE A 99 11.77 -11.65 -4.45
CA ILE A 99 10.54 -11.70 -5.25
C ILE A 99 10.16 -10.34 -5.84
N PHE A 100 10.53 -9.25 -5.17
CA PHE A 100 10.21 -7.89 -5.60
C PHE A 100 10.95 -7.50 -6.89
N ALA A 101 12.01 -8.24 -7.26
CA ALA A 101 12.71 -8.07 -8.53
C ALA A 101 12.11 -8.91 -9.67
N ARG A 102 11.19 -9.83 -9.38
CA ARG A 102 10.65 -10.77 -10.37
C ARG A 102 9.57 -10.12 -11.22
N ARG A 103 9.65 -10.34 -12.53
CA ARG A 103 8.63 -9.87 -13.48
C ARG A 103 7.26 -10.44 -13.15
N GLU A 104 7.17 -11.70 -12.74
CA GLU A 104 5.91 -12.35 -12.36
C GLU A 104 5.24 -11.67 -11.17
N PHE A 105 6.02 -11.27 -10.16
CA PHE A 105 5.50 -10.55 -9.01
C PHE A 105 4.93 -9.20 -9.44
N ASN A 106 5.66 -8.43 -10.23
CA ASN A 106 5.21 -7.11 -10.71
C ASN A 106 3.94 -7.21 -11.58
N ALA A 107 3.89 -8.19 -12.48
CA ALA A 107 2.72 -8.47 -13.30
C ALA A 107 1.50 -8.82 -12.43
N TRP A 108 1.69 -9.64 -11.40
CA TRP A 108 0.61 -9.98 -10.46
C TRP A 108 0.12 -8.77 -9.66
N VAL A 109 1.01 -7.95 -9.09
CA VAL A 109 0.64 -6.74 -8.33
C VAL A 109 -0.16 -5.79 -9.21
N SER A 110 0.31 -5.55 -10.44
CA SER A 110 -0.41 -4.73 -11.42
C SER A 110 -1.80 -5.30 -11.69
N TYR A 111 -1.88 -6.60 -11.99
CA TYR A 111 -3.14 -7.29 -12.25
C TYR A 111 -4.12 -7.18 -11.08
N ALA A 112 -3.68 -7.45 -9.86
CA ALA A 112 -4.53 -7.40 -8.66
C ALA A 112 -5.09 -6.00 -8.38
N ASN A 113 -4.29 -4.96 -8.59
CA ASN A 113 -4.72 -3.58 -8.42
C ASN A 113 -5.72 -3.15 -9.50
N VAL A 114 -5.48 -3.52 -10.76
CA VAL A 114 -6.43 -3.28 -11.85
C VAL A 114 -7.72 -4.05 -11.61
N PHE A 115 -7.63 -5.31 -11.15
CA PHE A 115 -8.79 -6.16 -10.86
C PHE A 115 -9.71 -5.50 -9.84
N ARG A 116 -9.17 -5.01 -8.71
CA ARG A 116 -9.96 -4.32 -7.68
C ARG A 116 -10.66 -3.08 -8.23
N ARG A 117 -9.98 -2.30 -9.07
CA ARG A 117 -10.54 -1.09 -9.66
C ARG A 117 -11.64 -1.38 -10.69
N GLU A 118 -11.46 -2.40 -11.52
CA GLU A 118 -12.41 -2.80 -12.55
C GLU A 118 -13.60 -3.59 -12.00
N ASN A 119 -13.46 -4.19 -10.81
CA ASN A 119 -14.47 -5.05 -10.21
C ASN A 119 -14.74 -4.64 -8.74
N PRO A 120 -15.24 -3.42 -8.48
CA PRO A 120 -15.45 -2.91 -7.12
C PRO A 120 -16.46 -3.74 -6.31
N ASP A 121 -17.41 -4.38 -7.00
CA ASP A 121 -18.45 -5.22 -6.39
C ASP A 121 -17.97 -6.65 -6.10
N ILE A 122 -16.78 -7.02 -6.58
CA ILE A 122 -16.17 -8.33 -6.32
C ILE A 122 -15.18 -8.17 -5.16
N ALA A 123 -15.49 -8.83 -4.05
CA ALA A 123 -14.60 -8.88 -2.90
C ALA A 123 -13.22 -9.41 -3.33
N SER A 124 -12.19 -8.56 -3.19
CA SER A 124 -10.81 -8.89 -3.52
C SER A 124 -9.88 -8.41 -2.42
N LYS A 125 -8.99 -9.29 -1.96
CA LYS A 125 -8.03 -8.99 -0.91
C LYS A 125 -7.00 -7.96 -1.37
N PRO A 126 -6.65 -6.94 -0.56
CA PRO A 126 -5.44 -6.15 -0.76
C PRO A 126 -4.23 -7.05 -1.06
N VAL A 127 -3.36 -6.60 -1.96
CA VAL A 127 -2.14 -7.36 -2.34
C VAL A 127 -1.34 -7.79 -1.11
N ILE A 128 -1.26 -6.92 -0.10
CA ILE A 128 -0.56 -7.21 1.16
C ILE A 128 -1.15 -8.40 1.92
N GLU A 129 -2.46 -8.61 1.88
CA GLU A 129 -3.11 -9.74 2.55
C GLU A 129 -2.79 -11.07 1.88
N THR A 130 -2.74 -11.11 0.54
CA THR A 130 -2.29 -12.31 -0.17
C THR A 130 -0.85 -12.62 0.21
N LEU A 131 0.05 -11.62 0.23
CA LEU A 131 1.44 -11.83 0.64
C LEU A 131 1.56 -12.32 2.09
N LEU A 132 0.76 -11.77 3.01
CA LEU A 132 0.70 -12.22 4.40
C LEU A 132 0.22 -13.67 4.53
N ALA A 133 -0.80 -14.06 3.75
CA ALA A 133 -1.32 -15.43 3.77
C ALA A 133 -0.29 -16.46 3.28
N HIS A 134 0.57 -16.09 2.33
CA HIS A 134 1.58 -16.99 1.77
C HIS A 134 2.89 -17.04 2.56
N TYR A 135 3.39 -15.90 3.02
CA TYR A 135 4.71 -15.81 3.64
C TYR A 135 4.66 -15.67 5.17
N GLY A 136 3.56 -15.13 5.71
CA GLY A 136 3.48 -14.71 7.10
C GLY A 136 4.32 -13.47 7.42
N ASP A 137 4.06 -12.88 8.60
CA ASP A 137 4.62 -11.59 9.00
C ASP A 137 6.16 -11.55 8.98
N ARG A 138 6.82 -12.54 9.62
CA ARG A 138 8.28 -12.54 9.79
C ARG A 138 9.02 -12.74 8.48
N ALA A 139 8.60 -13.69 7.65
CA ALA A 139 9.28 -13.96 6.38
C ALA A 139 9.08 -12.79 5.41
N LEU A 140 7.86 -12.27 5.31
CA LEU A 140 7.57 -11.12 4.45
C LEU A 140 8.36 -9.87 4.86
N SER A 141 8.41 -9.56 6.16
CA SER A 141 9.20 -8.43 6.66
C SER A 141 10.68 -8.57 6.31
N ARG A 142 11.27 -9.76 6.49
CA ARG A 142 12.67 -10.02 6.12
C ARG A 142 12.91 -9.84 4.61
N MET A 143 11.98 -10.30 3.77
CA MET A 143 12.08 -10.14 2.32
C MET A 143 12.02 -8.67 1.91
N ILE A 144 11.15 -7.88 2.53
CA ILE A 144 11.04 -6.42 2.32
C ILE A 144 12.35 -5.72 2.72
N GLU A 145 12.92 -6.07 3.88
CA GLU A 145 14.19 -5.48 4.34
C GLU A 145 15.37 -5.80 3.41
N ILE A 146 15.43 -7.01 2.85
CA ILE A 146 16.42 -7.36 1.82
C ILE A 146 16.19 -6.53 0.55
N ALA A 147 14.93 -6.39 0.12
CA ALA A 147 14.59 -5.64 -1.09
C ALA A 147 14.84 -4.13 -0.95
N LYS A 148 14.77 -3.56 0.27
CA LYS A 148 15.14 -2.16 0.54
C LYS A 148 16.62 -1.85 0.29
N LYS A 149 17.49 -2.86 0.39
CA LYS A 149 18.95 -2.73 0.16
C LYS A 149 19.33 -2.72 -1.32
N THR A 150 18.42 -3.10 -2.21
CA THR A 150 18.66 -3.14 -3.65
C THR A 150 18.00 -1.93 -4.32
N SER A 151 18.78 -1.13 -5.05
CA SER A 151 18.32 0.14 -5.64
C SER A 151 17.08 -0.02 -6.53
N THR A 152 17.02 -1.08 -7.34
CA THR A 152 15.91 -1.36 -8.26
C THR A 152 14.62 -1.78 -7.56
N THR A 153 14.69 -2.34 -6.35
CA THR A 153 13.50 -2.78 -5.59
C THR A 153 13.15 -1.89 -4.41
N LYS A 154 13.99 -0.90 -4.07
CA LYS A 154 13.84 -0.06 -2.86
C LYS A 154 12.48 0.63 -2.76
N VAL A 155 11.99 1.21 -3.86
CA VAL A 155 10.70 1.93 -3.88
C VAL A 155 9.53 0.97 -3.66
N SER A 156 9.54 -0.17 -4.35
CA SER A 156 8.52 -1.22 -4.18
C SER A 156 8.53 -1.77 -2.75
N ALA A 157 9.72 -2.05 -2.21
CA ALA A 157 9.88 -2.54 -0.85
C ALA A 157 9.37 -1.54 0.20
N ALA A 158 9.67 -0.24 0.06
CA ALA A 158 9.13 0.79 0.95
C ALA A 158 7.60 0.89 0.89
N TYR A 159 7.00 0.73 -0.29
CA TYR A 159 5.55 0.64 -0.44
C TYR A 159 4.97 -0.55 0.34
N PHE A 160 5.59 -1.74 0.23
CA PHE A 160 5.12 -2.92 0.95
C PHE A 160 5.38 -2.86 2.45
N GLU A 161 6.48 -2.25 2.92
CA GLU A 161 6.69 -2.00 4.35
C GLU A 161 5.58 -1.11 4.93
N LYS A 162 5.23 -0.04 4.21
CA LYS A 162 4.12 0.84 4.56
C LYS A 162 2.78 0.11 4.59
N ALA A 163 2.48 -0.69 3.56
CA ALA A 163 1.25 -1.47 3.50
C ALA A 163 1.16 -2.50 4.64
N LEU A 164 2.27 -3.17 4.94
CA LEU A 164 2.39 -4.15 6.02
C LEU A 164 2.16 -3.49 7.38
N PHE A 165 2.81 -2.35 7.64
CA PHE A 165 2.61 -1.57 8.86
C PHE A 165 1.15 -1.14 9.01
N SER A 166 0.55 -0.57 7.97
CA SER A 166 -0.87 -0.17 8.01
C SER A 166 -1.79 -1.34 8.32
N LYS A 167 -1.53 -2.51 7.73
CA LYS A 167 -2.34 -3.72 7.98
C LYS A 167 -2.19 -4.21 9.41
N TRP A 168 -1.00 -4.18 9.98
CA TRP A 168 -0.81 -4.56 11.39
C TRP A 168 -1.51 -3.61 12.36
N VAL A 169 -1.50 -2.31 12.08
CA VAL A 169 -2.26 -1.33 12.89
C VAL A 169 -3.76 -1.58 12.79
N GLU A 170 -4.26 -1.86 11.59
CA GLU A 170 -5.66 -2.25 11.36
C GLU A 170 -6.04 -3.52 12.13
N ASP A 171 -5.16 -4.52 12.13
CA ASP A 171 -5.34 -5.78 12.86
C ASP A 171 -5.12 -5.66 14.38
N GLY A 172 -4.87 -4.45 14.89
CA GLY A 172 -4.66 -4.20 16.31
C GLY A 172 -3.40 -4.85 16.89
N LYS A 173 -2.38 -5.09 16.05
CA LYS A 173 -1.08 -5.60 16.52
C LYS A 173 -0.41 -4.55 17.42
N THR A 174 0.14 -5.00 18.55
CA THR A 174 0.79 -4.12 19.52
C THR A 174 2.06 -3.47 18.97
N SER A 175 2.48 -2.35 19.55
CA SER A 175 3.73 -1.67 19.17
C SER A 175 4.96 -2.55 19.39
N ALA A 176 4.95 -3.35 20.45
CA ALA A 176 5.98 -4.34 20.74
C ALA A 176 6.02 -5.46 19.68
N TYR A 177 4.86 -5.92 19.19
CA TYR A 177 4.79 -6.89 18.11
C TYR A 177 5.41 -6.34 16.83
N ILE A 178 4.96 -5.15 16.40
CA ILE A 178 5.42 -4.51 15.18
C ILE A 178 6.93 -4.28 15.22
N SER A 179 7.45 -3.75 16.33
CA SER A 179 8.89 -3.53 16.52
C SER A 179 9.70 -4.84 16.47
N LYS A 180 9.16 -5.90 17.08
CA LYS A 180 9.80 -7.24 17.06
C LYS A 180 9.84 -7.85 15.67
N ILE A 181 8.80 -7.69 14.87
CA ILE A 181 8.78 -8.27 13.50
C ILE A 181 9.67 -7.47 12.55
N LEU A 182 9.67 -6.14 12.66
CA LEU A 182 10.52 -5.26 11.85
C LEU A 182 11.99 -5.24 12.29
N ASP A 183 12.32 -5.91 13.40
CA ASP A 183 13.67 -5.96 13.99
C ASP A 183 14.25 -4.56 14.27
N ARG A 184 13.37 -3.62 14.67
CA ARG A 184 13.74 -2.25 15.06
C ARG A 184 12.65 -1.63 15.93
N SER A 185 13.04 -0.71 16.81
CA SER A 185 12.06 0.12 17.52
C SER A 185 11.27 0.96 16.51
N VAL A 186 9.95 1.01 16.66
CA VAL A 186 9.08 1.87 15.86
C VAL A 186 8.31 2.79 16.80
N THR A 187 8.84 4.00 17.00
CA THR A 187 8.15 5.04 17.78
C THR A 187 7.02 5.68 16.96
N PRO A 188 6.14 6.50 17.57
CA PRO A 188 5.17 7.29 16.83
C PRO A 188 5.81 8.23 15.78
N ASP A 189 7.01 8.75 16.04
CA ASP A 189 7.73 9.59 15.08
C ASP A 189 8.29 8.74 13.91
N ASP A 190 8.79 7.52 14.17
CA ASP A 190 9.20 6.59 13.11
C ASP A 190 8.01 6.15 12.26
N ALA A 191 6.86 5.87 12.88
CA ALA A 191 5.64 5.51 12.17
C ALA A 191 5.14 6.64 11.26
N PHE A 192 5.31 7.90 11.69
CA PHE A 192 4.94 9.07 10.90
C PHE A 192 5.72 9.11 9.57
N THR A 193 7.04 8.90 9.63
CA THR A 193 7.91 8.88 8.45
C THR A 193 7.74 7.62 7.61
N LEU A 194 7.55 6.45 8.23
CA LEU A 194 7.26 5.18 7.56
C LEU A 194 6.00 5.31 6.67
N LEU A 195 4.97 5.96 7.18
CA LEU A 195 3.74 6.24 6.45
C LEU A 195 3.86 7.36 5.41
N ALA A 196 5.05 7.98 5.29
CA ALA A 196 5.38 9.11 4.44
C ALA A 196 4.52 10.35 4.72
N LEU A 197 4.12 10.55 5.98
CA LEU A 197 3.31 11.69 6.41
C LEU A 197 4.12 12.98 6.47
N ASP A 198 5.43 12.91 6.66
CA ASP A 198 6.37 14.04 6.52
C ASP A 198 6.38 14.64 5.11
N LYS A 199 5.92 13.89 4.11
CA LYS A 199 5.87 14.28 2.69
C LYS A 199 4.44 14.45 2.17
N ALA A 200 3.43 14.38 3.04
CA ALA A 200 2.03 14.37 2.63
C ALA A 200 1.52 15.73 2.15
N GLY A 201 2.20 16.84 2.49
CA GLY A 201 1.82 18.20 2.11
C GLY A 201 0.51 18.66 2.76
N GLY A 202 -0.20 19.57 2.08
CA GLY A 202 -1.33 20.34 2.62
C GLY A 202 -2.62 19.55 2.93
N ASN A 203 -2.72 18.29 2.49
CA ASN A 203 -3.88 17.41 2.69
C ASN A 203 -3.62 16.27 3.68
N ILE A 204 -2.55 16.35 4.47
CA ILE A 204 -2.15 15.30 5.42
C ILE A 204 -3.30 14.78 6.28
N LEU A 205 -4.12 15.68 6.84
CA LEU A 205 -5.19 15.34 7.78
C LEU A 205 -6.37 14.57 7.15
N SER A 206 -6.47 14.53 5.81
CA SER A 206 -7.48 13.75 5.09
C SER A 206 -6.96 12.41 4.56
N ARG A 207 -5.67 12.10 4.77
CA ARG A 207 -5.07 10.85 4.31
C ARG A 207 -5.40 9.69 5.24
N GLN A 208 -5.64 8.51 4.68
CA GLN A 208 -5.86 7.30 5.47
C GLN A 208 -4.64 6.99 6.35
N GLU A 209 -3.43 7.27 5.85
CA GLU A 209 -2.19 7.12 6.59
C GLU A 209 -2.16 7.95 7.88
N TYR A 210 -2.75 9.14 7.88
CA TYR A 210 -2.79 9.96 9.08
C TYR A 210 -3.69 9.32 10.14
N SER A 211 -4.80 8.71 9.72
CA SER A 211 -5.68 7.94 10.60
C SER A 211 -4.95 6.71 11.17
N THR A 212 -4.23 5.97 10.32
CA THR A 212 -3.40 4.83 10.75
C THR A 212 -2.35 5.27 11.77
N TRP A 213 -1.61 6.36 11.50
CA TRP A 213 -0.63 6.89 12.43
C TRP A 213 -1.24 7.30 13.77
N LEU A 214 -2.39 7.99 13.75
CA LEU A 214 -3.06 8.43 14.97
C LEU A 214 -3.48 7.23 15.84
N THR A 215 -4.03 6.18 15.21
CA THR A 215 -4.35 4.92 15.88
C THR A 215 -3.10 4.30 16.51
N TYR A 216 -2.01 4.21 15.75
CA TYR A 216 -0.75 3.67 16.24
C TYR A 216 -0.16 4.49 17.40
N ALA A 217 -0.12 5.82 17.29
CA ALA A 217 0.42 6.70 18.31
C ALA A 217 -0.34 6.59 19.64
N ASN A 218 -1.68 6.54 19.57
CA ASN A 218 -2.52 6.35 20.75
C ASN A 218 -2.31 4.97 21.39
N MET A 219 -2.22 3.92 20.58
CA MET A 219 -1.91 2.57 21.05
C MET A 219 -0.54 2.53 21.73
N TYR A 220 0.50 3.09 21.09
CA TYR A 220 1.86 3.14 21.62
C TYR A 220 1.89 3.85 22.98
N LYS A 221 1.23 5.01 23.11
CA LYS A 221 1.16 5.77 24.37
C LYS A 221 0.50 4.96 25.50
N ARG A 222 -0.55 4.21 25.19
CA ARG A 222 -1.25 3.34 26.15
C ARG A 222 -0.35 2.17 26.60
N GLU A 223 0.38 1.57 25.68
CA GLU A 223 1.28 0.44 25.96
C GLU A 223 2.55 0.87 26.69
N ASN A 224 2.96 2.13 26.54
CA ASN A 224 4.22 2.67 27.06
C ASN A 224 3.99 3.96 27.87
N PRO A 225 3.23 3.93 28.99
CA PRO A 225 2.85 5.14 29.73
C PRO A 225 4.03 5.91 30.32
N ASN A 226 5.16 5.23 30.54
CA ASN A 226 6.37 5.82 31.11
C ASN A 226 7.35 6.35 30.04
N ILE A 227 7.05 6.16 28.76
CA ILE A 227 7.86 6.68 27.65
C ILE A 227 7.23 7.99 27.18
N PRO A 228 7.90 9.15 27.34
CA PRO A 228 7.38 10.41 26.84
C PRO A 228 7.16 10.35 25.32
N THR A 229 5.94 10.64 24.88
CA THR A 229 5.58 10.76 23.47
C THR A 229 5.16 12.18 23.16
N LYS A 230 5.55 12.69 21.99
CA LYS A 230 5.03 13.96 21.47
C LYS A 230 3.51 13.93 21.35
N SER A 231 2.86 15.06 21.62
CA SER A 231 1.47 15.24 21.27
C SER A 231 1.29 15.28 19.75
N VAL A 232 0.06 15.14 19.26
CA VAL A 232 -0.22 15.24 17.82
C VAL A 232 0.31 16.54 17.22
N ILE A 233 0.10 17.66 17.91
CA ILE A 233 0.56 18.96 17.40
C ILE A 233 2.09 19.09 17.44
N ASP A 234 2.76 18.52 18.46
CA ASP A 234 4.23 18.53 18.54
C ASP A 234 4.87 17.68 17.43
N THR A 235 4.28 16.52 17.10
CA THR A 235 4.75 15.72 15.97
C THR A 235 4.56 16.49 14.66
N LEU A 236 3.40 17.12 14.43
CA LEU A 236 3.18 17.94 13.22
C LEU A 236 4.20 19.09 13.13
N MET A 237 4.45 19.81 14.23
CA MET A 237 5.45 20.89 14.29
C MET A 237 6.89 20.40 14.13
N THR A 238 7.18 19.11 14.32
CA THR A 238 8.49 18.52 14.04
C THR A 238 8.76 18.45 12.53
N TYR A 239 7.74 18.12 11.73
CA TYR A 239 7.90 17.86 10.29
C TYR A 239 7.39 18.99 9.38
N TYR A 240 6.53 19.87 9.91
CA TYR A 240 5.93 20.96 9.16
C TYR A 240 6.33 22.30 9.75
N SER A 241 6.76 23.22 8.90
CA SER A 241 6.93 24.61 9.33
C SER A 241 5.58 25.20 9.78
N ASN A 242 5.63 26.25 10.60
CA ASN A 242 4.42 26.94 11.05
C ASN A 242 3.55 27.41 9.87
N GLU A 243 4.18 27.82 8.77
CA GLU A 243 3.53 28.26 7.53
C GLU A 243 2.81 27.08 6.86
N ALA A 244 3.50 25.97 6.67
CA ALA A 244 2.93 24.77 6.07
C ALA A 244 1.77 24.21 6.93
N LEU A 245 1.95 24.14 8.24
CA LEU A 245 0.93 23.65 9.17
C LEU A 245 -0.29 24.58 9.22
N SER A 246 -0.07 25.90 9.14
CA SER A 246 -1.15 26.88 9.04
C SER A 246 -1.97 26.70 7.76
N GLN A 247 -1.33 26.39 6.62
CA GLN A 247 -2.06 26.07 5.39
C GLN A 247 -2.85 24.77 5.50
N VAL A 248 -2.29 23.73 6.14
CA VAL A 248 -3.01 22.48 6.43
C VAL A 248 -4.29 22.77 7.24
N ILE A 249 -4.19 23.57 8.32
CA ILE A 249 -5.34 23.91 9.17
C ILE A 249 -6.37 24.73 8.39
N LYS A 250 -5.92 25.73 7.61
CA LYS A 250 -6.81 26.54 6.76
C LYS A 250 -7.56 25.69 5.72
N ASN A 251 -6.88 24.72 5.11
CA ASN A 251 -7.50 23.81 4.15
C ASN A 251 -8.57 22.94 4.83
N VAL A 252 -8.25 22.36 5.98
CA VAL A 252 -9.22 21.55 6.74
C VAL A 252 -10.43 22.37 7.18
N LYS A 253 -10.26 23.63 7.60
CA LYS A 253 -11.40 24.52 7.89
C LYS A 253 -12.33 24.71 6.69
N LYS A 254 -11.80 24.74 5.47
CA LYS A 254 -12.59 24.92 4.23
C LYS A 254 -13.33 23.65 3.83
N THR A 255 -12.72 22.48 4.03
CA THR A 255 -13.25 21.20 3.53
C THR A 255 -14.03 20.41 4.56
N ALA A 256 -13.92 20.74 5.85
CA ALA A 256 -14.55 19.96 6.90
C ALA A 256 -16.08 20.22 6.95
N VAL A 257 -16.84 19.13 6.95
CA VAL A 257 -18.29 19.15 7.19
C VAL A 257 -18.61 19.61 8.62
N THR A 258 -17.73 19.29 9.57
CA THR A 258 -17.86 19.69 10.98
C THR A 258 -16.69 20.56 11.43
N LYS A 259 -16.94 21.47 12.37
CA LYS A 259 -15.89 22.37 12.90
C LYS A 259 -14.96 21.72 13.93
N THR A 260 -15.28 20.53 14.44
CA THR A 260 -14.57 19.92 15.59
C THR A 260 -13.10 19.65 15.31
N LYS A 261 -12.78 18.92 14.23
CA LYS A 261 -11.39 18.63 13.83
C LYS A 261 -10.58 19.92 13.58
N PRO A 262 -11.02 20.86 12.72
CA PRO A 262 -10.28 22.10 12.50
C PRO A 262 -10.03 22.91 13.79
N THR A 263 -11.03 23.02 14.66
CA THR A 263 -10.91 23.76 15.93
C THR A 263 -9.89 23.12 16.88
N TYR A 264 -9.82 21.78 16.93
CA TYR A 264 -8.80 21.09 17.73
C TYR A 264 -7.38 21.47 17.33
N TYR A 265 -7.03 21.36 16.03
CA TYR A 265 -5.68 21.68 15.56
C TYR A 265 -5.37 23.18 15.67
N GLU A 266 -6.36 24.04 15.41
CA GLU A 266 -6.21 25.48 15.62
C GLU A 266 -5.86 25.79 17.08
N ASN A 267 -6.66 25.31 18.03
CA ASN A 267 -6.45 25.59 19.44
C ASN A 267 -5.12 25.01 19.94
N ALA A 268 -4.79 23.77 19.56
CA ALA A 268 -3.54 23.14 19.96
C ALA A 268 -2.31 23.90 19.45
N LEU A 269 -2.36 24.43 18.22
CA LEU A 269 -1.27 25.23 17.67
C LEU A 269 -1.16 26.60 18.37
N LEU A 270 -2.30 27.24 18.64
CA LEU A 270 -2.35 28.49 19.41
C LEU A 270 -1.78 28.29 20.82
N ASP A 271 -2.07 27.18 21.49
CA ASP A 271 -1.49 26.87 22.80
C ASP A 271 0.04 26.75 22.73
N LYS A 272 0.57 26.07 21.70
CA LYS A 272 2.02 25.94 21.49
C LYS A 272 2.69 27.27 21.17
N TRP A 273 2.04 28.13 20.39
CA TRP A 273 2.55 29.46 20.07
C TRP A 273 2.50 30.41 21.27
N ALA A 274 1.46 30.35 22.10
CA ALA A 274 1.35 31.12 23.32
C ALA A 274 2.45 30.73 24.31
N ALA A 275 2.63 29.43 24.56
CA ALA A 275 3.67 28.91 25.45
C ALA A 275 5.11 29.23 24.97
N SER A 276 5.31 29.41 23.66
CA SER A 276 6.60 29.81 23.09
C SER A 276 6.76 31.33 22.90
N GLY A 277 5.82 32.13 23.42
CA GLY A 277 5.91 33.59 23.40
C GLY A 277 5.77 34.23 22.01
N LYS A 278 5.11 33.55 21.05
CA LYS A 278 4.89 34.14 19.71
C LYS A 278 3.95 35.35 19.81
N ALA A 279 4.30 36.43 19.11
CA ALA A 279 3.51 37.66 19.11
C ALA A 279 2.06 37.43 18.61
N PRO A 280 1.04 38.11 19.16
CA PRO A 280 -0.35 37.96 18.73
C PRO A 280 -0.57 38.21 17.24
N ALA A 281 0.10 39.22 16.68
CA ALA A 281 0.03 39.51 15.25
C ALA A 281 0.52 38.34 14.38
N TYR A 282 1.57 37.62 14.83
CA TYR A 282 2.06 36.44 14.12
C TYR A 282 1.00 35.35 14.08
N ALA A 283 0.46 34.94 15.24
CA ALA A 283 -0.53 33.87 15.33
C ALA A 283 -1.79 34.15 14.50
N VAL A 284 -2.30 35.39 14.59
CA VAL A 284 -3.51 35.84 13.90
C VAL A 284 -3.31 35.90 12.37
N ASN A 285 -2.17 36.40 11.90
CA ASN A 285 -1.88 36.45 10.47
C ASN A 285 -1.66 35.05 9.88
N MET A 286 -1.03 34.16 10.66
CA MET A 286 -0.72 32.81 10.21
C MET A 286 -1.98 31.96 10.06
N LEU A 287 -2.94 32.03 10.98
CA LEU A 287 -4.14 31.16 10.96
C LEU A 287 -5.41 31.81 10.41
N GLY A 288 -5.47 33.13 10.37
CA GLY A 288 -6.65 33.86 9.92
C GLY A 288 -6.98 33.62 8.44
N THR A 289 -8.26 33.41 8.14
CA THR A 289 -8.78 33.29 6.77
C THR A 289 -9.60 34.49 6.31
N SER A 290 -9.96 35.40 7.22
CA SER A 290 -10.67 36.67 6.93
C SER A 290 -10.45 37.66 8.08
N LYS A 291 -10.79 38.94 7.88
CA LYS A 291 -10.73 39.95 8.96
C LYS A 291 -11.56 39.56 10.18
N ALA A 292 -12.73 38.95 9.97
CA ALA A 292 -13.59 38.47 11.06
C ALA A 292 -12.94 37.30 11.82
N ASP A 293 -12.34 36.33 11.10
CA ASP A 293 -11.62 35.21 11.73
C ASP A 293 -10.38 35.69 12.49
N GLN A 294 -9.66 36.67 11.95
CA GLN A 294 -8.53 37.30 12.62
C GLN A 294 -8.92 37.96 13.94
N LYS A 295 -10.06 38.67 13.98
CA LYS A 295 -10.58 39.27 15.22
C LYS A 295 -10.91 38.19 16.27
N ARG A 296 -11.56 37.10 15.85
CA ARG A 296 -11.86 35.94 16.72
C ARG A 296 -10.57 35.31 17.27
N LEU A 297 -9.61 35.05 16.39
CA LEU A 297 -8.31 34.46 16.76
C LEU A 297 -7.54 35.36 17.73
N MET A 298 -7.57 36.68 17.53
CA MET A 298 -6.91 37.64 18.43
C MET A 298 -7.46 37.52 19.85
N SER A 299 -8.79 37.51 20.01
CA SER A 299 -9.43 37.34 21.32
C SER A 299 -9.00 36.03 22.00
N ILE A 300 -9.12 34.91 21.29
CA ILE A 300 -8.76 33.58 21.82
C ILE A 300 -7.27 33.51 22.21
N TYR A 301 -6.40 34.08 21.38
CA TYR A 301 -4.97 33.98 21.59
C TYR A 301 -4.49 34.84 22.77
N LEU A 302 -5.08 36.03 22.96
CA LEU A 302 -4.79 36.87 24.14
C LEU A 302 -5.21 36.19 25.44
N GLU A 303 -6.33 35.45 25.45
CA GLU A 303 -6.74 34.65 26.62
C GLU A 303 -5.73 33.53 26.93
N LYS A 304 -5.26 32.80 25.90
CA LYS A 304 -4.24 31.76 26.04
C LYS A 304 -2.90 32.30 26.57
N ILE A 305 -2.46 33.48 26.11
CA ILE A 305 -1.27 34.14 26.63
C ILE A 305 -1.43 34.50 28.11
N LYS A 306 -2.59 35.06 28.50
CA LYS A 306 -2.85 35.39 29.91
C LYS A 306 -2.83 34.15 30.81
N SER A 307 -3.44 33.05 30.36
CA SER A 307 -3.45 31.79 31.08
C SER A 307 -2.03 31.24 31.27
N THR A 308 -1.22 31.24 30.22
CA THR A 308 0.17 30.72 30.26
C THR A 308 1.12 31.59 31.09
N ALA A 309 0.81 32.87 31.29
CA ALA A 309 1.59 33.77 32.16
C ALA A 309 1.22 33.68 33.64
N SER A 310 0.15 32.96 33.99
CA SER A 310 -0.36 32.82 35.36
C SER A 310 0.04 31.48 36.02
N ASP A 311 0.63 30.56 35.25
CA ASP A 311 1.15 29.25 35.67
C ASP A 311 2.68 29.30 35.85
#